data_AF-A0A937QFL4-F1
#
_entry.id   AF-A0A937QFL4-F1
#
_cell.length_a   1.000
_cell.length_b   1.000
_cell.length_c   1.000
_cell.angle_alpha   90.00
_cell.angle_beta   90.00
_cell.angle_gamma   90.00
#
_symmetry.space_group_name_H-M   'P 1'
#
loop_
_entity.id
_entity.type
_entity.pdbx_description
1 polymer ?
#
loop_
_entity_poly.entity_id
_entity_poly.type
_entity_poly.pdbx_seq_one_letter_code
_entity_poly.pdbx_strand_id
1 'polypeptide(L)'
;MKHSSVKLHHATWQDDSEMIYAVRKIVFVEEQGISEELDFDGLDPECWHVLAYASQSEPIGTARMQKDGHIGRIAVLEDWRRNA
;
A
#
# COMPACT_ATOMS: atom_id res chain seq x y z
N MET A 1 2.43 2.67 -24.91
CA MET A 1 2.07 2.17 -23.57
C MET A 1 3.38 1.80 -22.89
N LYS A 2 3.76 2.48 -21.81
CA LYS A 2 5.04 2.22 -21.14
C LYS A 2 4.85 0.99 -20.25
N HIS A 3 5.46 -0.14 -20.60
CA HIS A 3 5.66 -1.23 -19.64
C HIS A 3 6.69 -0.74 -18.63
N SER A 4 6.21 -0.09 -17.56
CA SER A 4 7.06 0.27 -16.44
C SER A 4 7.27 -0.98 -15.60
N SER A 5 8.53 -1.37 -15.38
CA SER A 5 8.82 -2.50 -14.51
C SER A 5 8.44 -2.16 -13.07
N VAL A 6 7.54 -2.95 -12.49
CA VAL A 6 7.16 -2.81 -11.08
C VAL A 6 8.10 -3.67 -10.24
N LYS A 7 8.67 -3.08 -9.20
CA LYS A 7 9.45 -3.78 -8.18
C LYS A 7 8.63 -3.93 -6.92
N LEU A 8 8.69 -5.09 -6.30
CA LEU A 8 8.09 -5.34 -5.00
C LEU A 8 9.16 -5.24 -3.91
N HIS A 9 8.82 -4.56 -2.83
CA HIS A 9 9.60 -4.45 -1.61
C HIS A 9 8.83 -5.13 -0.49
N HIS A 10 9.47 -6.08 0.20
CA HIS A 10 8.92 -6.64 1.42
C HIS A 10 9.14 -5.60 2.54
N ALA A 11 8.05 -4.98 2.95
CA ALA A 11 8.07 -3.82 3.83
C ALA A 11 7.85 -4.22 5.29
N THR A 12 8.42 -3.45 6.22
CA THR A 12 8.12 -3.54 7.65
C THR A 12 7.36 -2.29 8.08
N TRP A 13 6.51 -2.42 9.09
CA TRP A 13 5.82 -1.23 9.62
C TRP A 13 6.80 -0.23 10.24
N GLN A 14 7.85 -0.73 10.87
CA GLN A 14 8.87 0.06 11.55
C GLN A 14 9.62 0.99 10.59
N ASP A 15 9.97 0.49 9.40
CA ASP A 15 10.81 1.23 8.45
C ASP A 15 9.99 1.91 7.34
N ASP A 16 8.83 1.36 6.99
CA ASP A 16 8.10 1.74 5.77
C ASP A 16 6.68 2.32 6.04
N SER A 17 6.28 2.54 7.30
CA SER A 17 4.94 3.03 7.66
C SER A 17 4.56 4.32 6.95
N GLU A 18 5.50 5.26 6.77
CA GLU A 18 5.26 6.52 6.04
C GLU A 18 4.85 6.26 4.58
N MET A 19 5.53 5.30 3.93
CA MET A 19 5.28 4.94 2.52
C MET A 19 3.98 4.17 2.36
N ILE A 20 3.68 3.25 3.29
CA ILE A 20 2.40 2.54 3.36
C ILE A 20 1.25 3.53 3.55
N TYR A 21 1.42 4.47 4.49
CA TYR A 21 0.43 5.50 4.78
C TYR A 21 0.19 6.41 3.58
N ALA A 22 1.24 6.85 2.88
CA ALA A 22 1.11 7.72 1.71
C ALA A 22 0.20 7.12 0.63
N VAL A 23 0.38 5.84 0.28
CA VAL A 23 -0.47 5.16 -0.71
C VAL A 23 -1.90 5.00 -0.20
N ARG A 24 -2.07 4.54 1.05
CA ARG A 24 -3.40 4.27 1.62
C ARG A 24 -4.22 5.53 1.81
N LYS A 25 -3.60 6.63 2.23
CA LYS A 25 -4.27 7.93 2.38
C LYS A 25 -4.89 8.38 1.06
N ILE A 26 -4.13 8.34 -0.04
CA ILE A 26 -4.64 8.72 -1.36
C ILE A 26 -5.84 7.85 -1.76
N VAL A 27 -5.71 6.52 -1.62
CA VAL A 27 -6.74 5.59 -2.11
C VAL A 27 -7.97 5.49 -1.20
N PHE A 28 -7.76 5.30 0.10
CA PHE A 28 -8.86 5.08 1.03
C PHE A 28 -9.46 6.38 1.53
N VAL A 29 -8.63 7.38 1.87
CA VAL A 29 -9.13 8.64 2.46
C VAL A 29 -9.55 9.62 1.38
N GLU A 30 -8.65 9.98 0.48
CA GLU A 30 -8.90 11.05 -0.48
C GLU A 30 -9.85 10.61 -1.59
N GLU A 31 -9.68 9.40 -2.14
CA GLU A 31 -10.51 8.89 -3.21
C GLU A 31 -11.82 8.25 -2.71
N GLN A 32 -11.75 7.38 -1.69
CA GLN A 32 -12.92 6.60 -1.24
C GLN A 32 -13.67 7.22 -0.05
N GLY A 33 -13.11 8.26 0.60
CA GLY A 33 -13.74 8.93 1.74
C GLY A 33 -13.77 8.11 3.02
N ILE A 34 -12.92 7.08 3.15
CA ILE A 34 -12.74 6.30 4.37
C ILE A 34 -11.93 7.12 5.37
N SER A 35 -12.41 7.26 6.60
CA SER A 35 -11.62 7.98 7.62
C SER A 35 -10.33 7.22 7.96
N GLU A 36 -9.27 7.96 8.28
CA GLU A 36 -7.97 7.37 8.66
C GLU A 36 -8.10 6.38 9.83
N GLU A 37 -8.95 6.69 10.81
CA GLU A 37 -9.20 5.83 11.97
C GLU A 37 -9.84 4.47 11.59
N LEU A 38 -10.64 4.42 10.53
CA LEU A 38 -11.23 3.16 10.04
C LEU A 38 -10.23 2.35 9.23
N ASP A 39 -9.32 3.02 8.52
CA ASP A 39 -8.29 2.35 7.75
C ASP A 39 -7.20 1.76 8.65
N PHE A 40 -6.62 2.56 9.55
CA PHE A 40 -5.54 2.18 10.46
C PHE A 40 -6.08 1.61 11.77
N ASP A 41 -6.41 0.32 11.73
CA ASP A 41 -7.00 -0.44 12.85
C ASP A 41 -6.02 -0.82 13.97
N GLY A 42 -4.78 -0.32 13.92
CA GLY A 42 -3.75 -0.61 14.92
C GLY A 42 -3.07 -1.97 14.78
N LEU A 43 -3.48 -2.80 13.81
CA LEU A 43 -2.88 -4.12 13.56
C LEU A 43 -1.67 -4.07 12.62
N ASP A 44 -1.40 -2.91 12.00
CA ASP A 44 -0.33 -2.75 11.03
C ASP A 44 1.06 -3.18 11.54
N PRO A 45 1.48 -2.88 12.79
CA PRO A 45 2.78 -3.34 13.30
C PRO A 45 2.96 -4.87 13.33
N GLU A 46 1.87 -5.64 13.27
CA GLU A 46 1.88 -7.10 13.35
C GLU A 46 1.72 -7.81 12.00
N CYS A 47 1.46 -7.06 10.93
CA CYS A 47 1.23 -7.59 9.60
C CYS A 47 2.53 -7.69 8.80
N TRP A 48 2.55 -8.62 7.85
CA TRP A 48 3.50 -8.56 6.74
C TRP A 48 3.01 -7.54 5.72
N HIS A 49 3.91 -6.72 5.19
CA HIS A 49 3.58 -5.68 4.22
C HIS A 49 4.34 -5.84 2.92
N VAL A 50 3.73 -5.38 1.85
CA VAL A 50 4.40 -5.22 0.56
C VAL A 50 4.16 -3.82 0.04
N LEU A 51 5.18 -3.24 -0.56
CA LEU A 51 5.10 -2.01 -1.34
C LEU A 51 5.48 -2.30 -2.79
N ALA A 52 4.73 -1.73 -3.72
CA ALA A 52 5.01 -1.77 -5.14
C ALA A 52 5.58 -0.44 -5.60
N TYR A 53 6.62 -0.48 -6.42
CA TYR A 53 7.36 0.69 -6.87
C TYR A 53 7.53 0.67 -8.39
N ALA A 54 7.18 1.76 -9.07
CA ALA A 54 7.51 1.95 -10.49
C ALA A 54 8.86 2.66 -10.73
N SER A 55 9.36 3.34 -9.69
CA SER A 55 10.67 4.00 -9.63
C SER A 55 11.29 3.77 -8.24
N GLN A 56 12.52 4.19 -7.99
CA GLN A 56 13.19 3.86 -6.73
C GLN A 56 12.59 4.53 -5.48
N SER A 57 11.83 5.62 -5.63
CA SER A 57 11.48 6.47 -4.48
C SER A 57 10.00 6.55 -4.18
N GLU A 58 9.12 6.26 -5.14
CA GLU A 58 7.68 6.51 -4.98
C GLU A 58 6.87 5.21 -5.05
N PRO A 59 6.20 4.82 -3.95
CA PRO A 59 5.35 3.65 -3.95
C PRO A 59 4.07 3.93 -4.74
N ILE A 60 3.68 2.98 -5.57
CA ILE A 60 2.48 3.03 -6.41
C ILE A 60 1.37 2.12 -5.90
N GLY A 61 1.66 1.28 -4.90
CA GLY A 61 0.72 0.35 -4.32
C GLY A 61 1.22 -0.29 -3.03
N THR A 62 0.30 -0.81 -2.22
CA THR A 62 0.58 -1.56 -1.00
C THR A 62 -0.48 -2.64 -0.74
N ALA A 63 -0.12 -3.64 0.05
CA ALA A 63 -1.03 -4.58 0.67
C ALA A 63 -0.40 -5.08 1.98
N ARG A 64 -1.24 -5.60 2.87
CA ARG A 64 -0.78 -6.30 4.08
C ARG A 64 -1.42 -7.67 4.22
N MET A 65 -0.75 -8.55 4.95
CA MET A 65 -1.24 -9.87 5.34
C MET A 65 -1.06 -10.06 6.84
N GLN A 66 -2.14 -10.43 7.52
CA GLN A 66 -2.11 -10.80 8.94
C GLN A 66 -1.48 -12.18 9.12
N LYS A 67 -1.05 -12.49 10.35
CA LYS A 67 -0.40 -13.77 10.71
C LYS A 67 -1.27 -14.99 10.44
N ASP A 68 -2.58 -14.83 10.44
CA ASP A 68 -3.56 -15.87 10.14
C ASP A 68 -3.87 -16.03 8.63
N GLY A 69 -3.21 -15.24 7.78
CA GLY A 69 -3.34 -15.29 6.33
C GLY A 69 -4.38 -14.33 5.74
N HIS A 70 -5.08 -13.53 6.55
CA HIS A 70 -6.01 -12.54 6.00
C HIS A 70 -5.26 -11.43 5.27
N ILE A 71 -5.51 -11.31 3.97
CA ILE A 71 -4.98 -10.25 3.11
C ILE A 71 -5.94 -9.07 3.10
N GLY A 72 -5.43 -7.86 3.24
CA GLY A 72 -6.25 -6.65 3.23
C GLY A 72 -5.45 -5.38 2.98
N ARG A 73 -6.15 -4.25 3.05
CA ARG A 73 -5.57 -2.91 2.80
C ARG A 73 -4.81 -2.83 1.48
N ILE A 74 -5.36 -3.49 0.46
CA ILE A 74 -4.82 -3.49 -0.90
C ILE A 74 -5.19 -2.15 -1.54
N ALA A 75 -4.19 -1.33 -1.82
CA ALA A 75 -4.34 -0.01 -2.41
C ALA A 75 -3.34 0.14 -3.55
N VAL A 76 -3.78 0.66 -4.69
CA VAL A 76 -2.95 1.00 -5.85
C VAL A 76 -3.36 2.39 -6.29
N LEU A 77 -2.42 3.28 -6.61
CA LEU A 77 -2.74 4.63 -7.10
C LEU A 77 -3.49 4.56 -8.45
N GLU A 78 -4.44 5.48 -8.69
CA GLU A 78 -5.35 5.44 -9.84
C GLU A 78 -4.60 5.29 -11.18
N ASP A 79 -3.55 6.10 -11.39
CA ASP A 79 -2.71 6.11 -12.60
C ASP A 79 -2.06 4.74 -12.92
N TRP A 80 -2.04 3.83 -11.94
CA TRP A 80 -1.42 2.50 -12.04
C TRP A 80 -2.41 1.34 -12.12
N ARG A 81 -3.72 1.57 -11.95
CA ARG A 81 -4.76 0.51 -11.89
C ARG A 81 -5.10 -0.17 -13.23
N ARG A 82 -4.49 0.25 -14.34
CA ARG A 82 -4.79 -0.27 -15.69
C ARG A 82 -3.56 -0.63 -16.52
N ASN A 83 -2.40 -0.79 -15.87
CA ASN A 83 -1.12 -1.12 -16.50
C ASN A 83 -0.64 -2.56 -16.21
N ALA A 84 -1.51 -3.44 -15.73
CA ALA A 84 -1.20 -4.86 -15.48
C ALA A 84 -1.44 -5.74 -16.71
#